data_AF-A0A182WWS6-F1
#
_entry.id   AF-A0A182WWS6-F1
#
_cell.length_a   1.000
_cell.length_b   1.000
_cell.length_c   1.000
_cell.angle_alpha   90.00
_cell.angle_beta   90.00
_cell.angle_gamma   90.00
#
_symmetry.space_group_name_H-M   'P 1'
#
loop_
_entity.id
_entity.type
_entity.pdbx_description
1 polymer ?
#
loop_
_entity_poly.entity_id
_entity_poly.type
_entity_poly.pdbx_seq_one_letter_code
_entity_poly.pdbx_strand_id
1 'polypeptide(L)'
;MRQQVEIAQSSATIFTKEPTVRIQCQSGSMLITIKDAPANLNGQFSGMVYPKGLAKNSTCLTEYHEQEGPLRYKLPLKSCNTMPIETVSGTGAAF
;
A
#
# COMPACT_ATOMS: atom_id res chain seq x y z
N MET A 1 44.77 -17.96 14.37
CA MET A 1 44.42 -17.48 13.01
C MET A 1 42.92 -17.72 12.81
N ARG A 2 42.08 -16.69 12.95
CA ARG A 2 40.64 -16.76 12.63
C ARG A 2 40.42 -15.83 11.45
N GLN A 3 40.12 -16.41 10.29
CA GLN A 3 39.88 -15.70 9.04
C GLN A 3 38.53 -14.98 9.16
N GLN A 4 38.53 -13.65 9.15
CA GLN A 4 37.31 -12.86 8.95
C GLN A 4 37.00 -12.89 7.46
N VAL A 5 35.95 -13.61 7.08
CA VAL A 5 35.35 -13.53 5.76
C VAL A 5 34.49 -12.27 5.76
N GLU A 6 34.99 -11.22 5.10
CA GLU A 6 34.28 -9.97 4.88
C GLU A 6 33.16 -10.25 3.87
N ILE A 7 31.97 -10.59 4.37
CA ILE A 7 30.77 -10.72 3.53
C ILE A 7 30.44 -9.29 3.10
N ALA A 8 30.77 -8.98 1.85
CA ALA A 8 30.40 -7.75 1.19
C ALA A 8 28.90 -7.52 1.39
N GLN A 9 28.56 -6.61 2.30
CA GLN A 9 27.23 -6.08 2.41
C GLN A 9 26.99 -5.32 1.11
N SER A 10 26.33 -5.97 0.15
CA SER A 10 25.67 -5.28 -0.94
C SER A 10 24.57 -4.43 -0.32
N SER A 11 24.98 -3.25 0.16
CA SER A 11 24.11 -2.18 0.58
C SER A 11 23.41 -1.67 -0.68
N ALA A 12 22.43 -2.44 -1.16
CA ALA A 12 21.31 -1.85 -1.85
C ALA A 12 20.78 -0.82 -0.87
N THR A 13 20.99 0.46 -1.18
CA THR A 13 20.54 1.58 -0.37
C THR A 13 19.02 1.45 -0.27
N ILE A 14 18.53 0.78 0.77
CA ILE A 14 17.11 0.74 1.09
C ILE A 14 16.80 2.17 1.48
N PHE A 15 16.24 2.94 0.53
CA PHE A 15 15.84 4.31 0.75
C PHE A 15 14.90 4.35 1.96
N THR A 16 15.39 4.89 3.07
CA THR A 16 14.71 5.01 4.37
C THR A 16 13.60 6.06 4.38
N LYS A 17 13.15 6.51 3.20
CA LYS A 17 12.08 7.49 3.06
C LYS A 17 10.74 6.76 3.15
N GLU A 18 9.95 7.11 4.16
CA GLU A 18 8.58 6.62 4.24
C GLU A 18 7.78 7.11 3.02
N PRO A 19 6.98 6.23 2.38
CA PRO A 19 6.18 6.60 1.23
C PRO A 19 5.09 7.60 1.64
N THR A 20 4.88 8.61 0.80
CA THR A 20 3.79 9.57 1.02
C THR A 20 2.49 9.03 0.43
N VAL A 21 1.49 8.79 1.28
CA VAL A 21 0.19 8.26 0.87
C VAL A 21 -0.86 9.37 0.82
N ARG A 22 -1.58 9.46 -0.31
CA ARG A 22 -2.76 10.34 -0.47
C ARG A 22 -4.00 9.49 -0.73
N ILE A 23 -5.07 9.77 -0.01
CA ILE A 23 -6.34 9.04 -0.13
C ILE A 23 -7.42 10.00 -0.60
N GLN A 24 -8.14 9.63 -1.65
CA GLN A 24 -9.38 10.26 -2.06
C GLN A 24 -10.55 9.31 -1.81
N CYS A 25 -11.45 9.71 -0.93
CA CYS A 25 -12.64 8.94 -0.60
C CYS A 25 -13.75 9.26 -1.61
N GLN A 26 -14.26 8.24 -2.30
CA GLN A 26 -15.42 8.34 -3.20
C GLN A 26 -16.50 7.36 -2.72
N SER A 27 -17.76 7.60 -3.11
CA SER A 27 -18.92 6.84 -2.62
C SER A 27 -18.85 5.32 -2.88
N GLY A 28 -18.09 4.88 -3.89
CA GLY A 28 -17.94 3.45 -4.22
C GLY A 28 -16.51 2.91 -4.15
N SER A 29 -15.51 3.78 -3.98
CA SER A 29 -14.10 3.38 -3.97
C SER A 29 -13.22 4.40 -3.25
N MET A 30 -12.08 3.93 -2.72
CA MET A 30 -10.97 4.79 -2.36
C MET A 30 -9.95 4.81 -3.48
N LEU A 31 -9.50 6.00 -3.87
CA LEU A 31 -8.37 6.17 -4.77
C LEU A 31 -7.14 6.53 -3.96
N ILE A 32 -6.15 5.64 -3.95
CA ILE A 32 -4.95 5.74 -3.14
C ILE A 32 -3.78 6.01 -4.08
N THR A 33 -3.05 7.09 -3.80
CA THR A 33 -1.83 7.44 -4.51
C THR A 33 -0.65 7.31 -3.57
N ILE A 34 0.34 6.50 -3.93
CA ILE A 34 1.56 6.28 -3.15
C ILE A 34 2.70 6.93 -3.92
N LYS A 35 3.31 7.95 -3.32
CA LYS A 35 4.52 8.59 -3.83
C LYS A 35 5.73 8.06 -3.08
N ASP A 36 6.89 8.09 -3.75
CA ASP A 36 8.16 7.68 -3.17
C ASP A 36 8.12 6.23 -2.64
N ALA A 37 7.47 5.33 -3.38
CA ALA A 37 7.47 3.92 -3.03
C ALA A 37 8.90 3.34 -3.12
N PRO A 38 9.26 2.35 -2.28
CA PRO A 38 10.59 1.76 -2.29
C PRO A 38 10.96 1.21 -3.67
N ALA A 39 11.98 1.79 -4.29
CA ALA A 39 12.38 1.45 -5.63
C ALA A 39 13.67 0.64 -5.66
N ASN A 40 13.86 -0.14 -6.73
CA ASN A 40 15.14 -0.75 -7.06
C ASN A 40 16.17 0.30 -7.52
N LEU A 41 17.37 -0.14 -7.90
CA LEU A 41 18.44 0.75 -8.39
C LEU A 41 18.05 1.55 -9.65
N ASN A 42 17.05 1.09 -10.40
CA ASN A 42 16.53 1.74 -11.60
C ASN A 42 15.39 2.72 -11.30
N GLY A 43 15.04 2.94 -10.03
CA GLY A 43 13.94 3.84 -9.65
C GLY A 43 12.55 3.23 -9.86
N GLN A 44 12.45 1.91 -10.03
CA GLN A 44 11.20 1.20 -10.28
C GLN A 44 10.71 0.43 -9.05
N PHE A 45 9.40 0.45 -8.83
CA PHE A 45 8.73 -0.31 -7.79
C PHE A 45 8.24 -1.66 -8.34
N SER A 46 8.64 -2.74 -7.69
CA SER A 46 8.06 -4.08 -7.90
C SER A 46 7.55 -4.61 -6.57
N GLY A 47 6.26 -4.92 -6.48
CA GLY A 47 5.63 -5.37 -5.24
C GLY A 47 4.11 -5.29 -5.26
N MET A 48 3.48 -5.58 -4.13
CA MET A 48 2.03 -5.60 -3.99
C MET A 48 1.52 -4.56 -3.01
N VAL A 49 0.45 -3.87 -3.38
CA VAL A 49 -0.32 -2.98 -2.50
C VAL A 49 -1.61 -3.70 -2.10
N TYR A 50 -1.87 -3.78 -0.79
CA TYR A 50 -3.10 -4.37 -0.28
C TYR A 50 -3.56 -3.78 1.06
N PRO A 51 -4.88 -3.74 1.31
CA PRO A 51 -5.41 -3.26 2.58
C PRO A 51 -5.22 -4.30 3.68
N LYS A 52 -4.79 -3.85 4.86
CA LYS A 52 -4.70 -4.72 6.04
C LYS A 52 -6.09 -5.24 6.42
N GLY A 53 -6.19 -6.53 6.73
CA GLY A 53 -7.44 -7.16 7.14
C GLY A 53 -8.23 -7.83 6.00
N LEU A 54 -7.77 -7.71 4.75
CA LEU A 54 -8.30 -8.49 3.63
C LEU A 54 -7.47 -9.74 3.37
N ALA A 55 -8.11 -10.77 2.81
CA ALA A 55 -7.43 -11.99 2.42
C ALA A 55 -6.36 -11.70 1.34
N LYS A 56 -5.20 -12.34 1.49
CA LYS A 56 -4.06 -12.24 0.55
C LYS A 56 -4.33 -12.78 -0.86
N ASN A 57 -5.50 -13.38 -1.09
CA ASN A 57 -5.96 -13.87 -2.39
C ASN A 57 -7.19 -13.10 -2.91
N SER A 58 -7.47 -11.92 -2.35
CA SER A 58 -8.62 -11.11 -2.78
C SER A 58 -8.34 -10.38 -4.09
N THR A 59 -9.39 -10.09 -4.87
CA THR A 59 -9.31 -9.21 -6.05
C THR A 59 -8.98 -7.75 -5.69
N CYS A 60 -8.78 -7.45 -4.41
CA CYS A 60 -8.50 -6.15 -3.85
C CYS A 60 -7.00 -5.88 -3.72
N LEU A 61 -6.14 -6.81 -4.11
CA LEU A 61 -4.70 -6.59 -4.18
C LEU A 61 -4.36 -5.96 -5.53
N THR A 62 -3.25 -5.25 -5.62
CA THR A 62 -2.66 -4.87 -6.90
C THR A 62 -1.17 -5.13 -6.87
N GLU A 63 -0.72 -5.95 -7.80
CA GLU A 63 0.68 -6.22 -8.05
C GLU A 63 1.21 -5.27 -9.11
N TYR A 64 2.42 -4.74 -8.87
CA TYR A 64 3.14 -3.86 -9.75
C TYR A 64 4.46 -4.52 -10.13
N HIS A 65 4.80 -4.45 -11.41
CA HIS A 65 6.07 -4.92 -11.94
C HIS A 65 6.76 -3.72 -12.57
N GLU A 66 7.96 -3.41 -12.09
CA GLU A 66 8.83 -2.38 -12.66
C GLU A 66 8.13 -1.02 -12.83
N GLN A 67 7.24 -0.67 -11.90
CA GLN A 67 6.42 0.52 -11.99
C GLN A 67 7.26 1.77 -11.71
N GLU A 68 7.29 2.68 -12.67
CA GLU A 68 7.91 3.99 -12.54
C GLU A 68 6.90 5.01 -11.98
N GLY A 69 7.39 5.91 -11.11
CA GLY A 69 6.60 7.02 -10.58
C GLY A 69 5.55 6.63 -9.52
N PRO A 70 4.56 7.50 -9.27
CA PRO A 70 3.56 7.28 -8.22
C PRO A 70 2.62 6.10 -8.52
N LEU A 71 2.42 5.22 -7.54
CA LEU A 71 1.49 4.11 -7.65
C LEU A 71 0.05 4.61 -7.49
N ARG A 72 -0.88 4.11 -8.32
CA ARG A 72 -2.30 4.46 -8.28
C ARG A 72 -3.14 3.21 -8.06
N TYR A 73 -3.67 3.09 -6.85
CA TYR A 73 -4.43 1.93 -6.41
C TYR A 73 -5.89 2.31 -6.18
N LYS A 74 -6.82 1.62 -6.85
CA LYS A 74 -8.26 1.80 -6.68
C LYS A 74 -8.83 0.64 -5.88
N LEU A 75 -9.39 0.95 -4.72
CA LEU A 75 -9.99 -0.02 -3.81
C LEU A 75 -11.52 0.15 -3.80
N PRO A 76 -12.29 -0.77 -4.41
CA PRO A 76 -13.75 -0.74 -4.32
C PRO A 76 -14.22 -1.02 -2.88
N LEU A 77 -15.16 -0.24 -2.35
CA LEU A 77 -15.57 -0.36 -0.94
C LEU A 77 -16.39 -1.61 -0.65
N LYS A 78 -17.36 -1.92 -1.53
CA LYS A 78 -18.30 -3.02 -1.34
C LYS A 78 -17.66 -4.38 -1.58
N SER A 79 -17.04 -4.57 -2.75
CA SER A 79 -16.48 -5.88 -3.13
C SER A 79 -15.25 -6.26 -2.29
N CYS A 80 -14.61 -5.29 -1.64
CA CYS A 80 -13.47 -5.51 -0.77
C CYS A 80 -13.82 -5.46 0.71
N ASN A 81 -15.10 -5.46 1.09
CA ASN A 81 -15.53 -5.43 2.49
C ASN A 81 -14.84 -4.33 3.33
N THR A 82 -14.55 -3.18 2.72
CA THR A 82 -13.92 -2.03 3.37
C THR A 82 -14.89 -0.90 3.65
N MET A 83 -16.17 -1.09 3.32
CA MET A 83 -17.25 -0.21 3.76
C MET A 83 -17.37 -0.31 5.28
N PRO A 84 -17.32 0.81 6.03
CA PRO A 84 -17.53 0.77 7.48
C PRO A 84 -18.92 0.24 7.77
N ILE A 85 -19.02 -0.65 8.75
CA ILE A 85 -20.30 -0.99 9.36
C ILE A 85 -20.76 0.31 10.03
N GLU A 86 -21.96 0.80 9.70
CA GLU A 86 -22.58 1.85 10.50
C GLU A 86 -22.71 1.32 11.92
N THR A 87 -21.77 1.71 12.78
CA THR A 87 -22.00 1.66 14.20
C THR A 87 -23.18 2.58 14.44
N VAL A 88 -24.36 1.99 14.67
CA VAL A 88 -25.55 2.69 15.14
C VAL A 88 -25.17 3.48 16.39
N SER A 89 -24.74 4.73 16.22
CA SER A 89 -24.58 5.65 17.34
C SER A 89 -25.99 5.98 17.79
N GLY A 90 -26.49 5.23 18.77
CA GLY A 90 -27.70 5.58 19.47
C GLY A 90 -27.57 6.98 20.03
N THR A 91 -28.25 7.94 19.41
CA THR A 91 -28.89 9.17 19.94
C THR A 91 -29.02 10.19 18.80
N GLY A 92 -30.27 10.53 18.45
CA GLY A 92 -30.55 11.57 17.46
C GLY A 92 -31.95 11.49 16.90
N ALA A 93 -32.97 11.60 17.76
CA ALA A 93 -34.25 12.12 17.32
C ALA A 93 -34.06 13.57 16.87
N ALA A 94 -34.43 13.89 15.62
CA ALA A 94 -35.01 15.16 15.17
C ALA A 94 -35.08 15.17 13.64
N PHE A 95 -36.20 14.69 13.08
CA PHE A 95 -37.15 15.46 12.25
C PHE A 95 -38.51 14.77 12.37
#